data_AF-A0A5E4KZR5-F1
#
_entry.id   AF-A0A5E4KZR5-F1
#
_cell.length_a   1.000
_cell.length_b   1.000
_cell.length_c   1.000
_cell.angle_alpha   90.00
_cell.angle_beta   90.00
_cell.angle_gamma   90.00
#
_symmetry.space_group_name_H-M   'P 1'
#
loop_
_entity.id
_entity.type
_entity.pdbx_description
1 polymer ?
#
loop_
_entity_poly.entity_id
_entity_poly.type
_entity_poly.pdbx_seq_one_letter_code
_entity_poly.pdbx_strand_id
1 'polypeptide(L)'
;MSKILSEEERRHMLEKLESKIVATRFMTLKYISSSINTDKVDFGKMDIEIPEFTKTLVRIIEGLAEKDPEEMVKREAGVCIENLKKKLNPTLRHDVPTCMSCGERLVVSYKFCTKCGVDLKGQKWLSTYKPCEKCQSPVDPVWTNCANCGNVLIKKVEVSRICQFCKKTIDPNWIMCPFCGSKLKLGIPGT
;
A
#
# COMPACT_ATOMS: atom_id res chain seq x y z
N MET A 1 24.13 -8.18 11.61
CA MET A 1 23.02 -9.07 11.17
C MET A 1 21.72 -8.43 11.62
N SER A 2 20.78 -8.22 10.70
CA SER A 2 19.42 -7.80 11.02
C SER A 2 18.72 -8.90 11.83
N LYS A 3 17.92 -8.52 12.83
CA LYS A 3 17.17 -9.50 13.65
C LYS A 3 15.68 -9.50 13.30
N ILE A 4 15.03 -10.63 13.52
CA ILE A 4 13.57 -10.73 13.62
C ILE A 4 13.17 -10.41 15.06
N LEU A 5 12.08 -9.68 15.23
CA LEU A 5 11.54 -9.37 16.56
C LEU A 5 10.87 -10.61 17.16
N SER A 6 11.12 -10.84 18.44
CA SER A 6 10.37 -11.83 19.22
C SER A 6 8.89 -11.49 19.30
N GLU A 7 8.05 -12.46 19.66
CA GLU A 7 6.61 -12.24 19.87
C GLU A 7 6.32 -11.11 20.87
N GLU A 8 7.06 -11.08 21.97
CA GLU A 8 6.91 -10.06 23.00
C GLU A 8 7.33 -8.66 22.51
N GLU A 9 8.44 -8.57 21.76
CA GLU A 9 8.86 -7.31 21.15
C GLU A 9 7.83 -6.78 20.14
N ARG A 10 7.22 -7.67 19.35
CA ARG A 10 6.18 -7.32 18.39
C ARG A 10 4.94 -6.81 19.09
N ARG A 11 4.44 -7.53 20.10
CA ARG A 11 3.27 -7.13 20.90
C ARG A 11 3.49 -5.75 21.53
N HIS A 12 4.62 -5.56 22.19
CA HIS A 12 4.96 -4.30 22.85
C HIS A 12 5.14 -3.14 21.86
N MET A 13 5.65 -3.41 20.65
CA MET A 13 5.73 -2.41 19.58
C MET A 13 4.34 -1.90 19.17
N LEU A 14 3.38 -2.80 18.97
CA LEU A 14 2.01 -2.42 18.59
C LEU A 14 1.33 -1.64 19.72
N GLU A 15 1.41 -2.12 20.96
CA GLU A 15 0.83 -1.45 22.14
C GLU A 15 1.38 -0.02 22.32
N LYS A 16 2.68 0.17 22.08
CA LYS A 16 3.31 1.50 22.18
C LYS A 16 2.84 2.47 21.08
N LEU A 17 2.56 1.97 19.87
CA LEU A 17 2.01 2.80 18.80
C LEU A 17 0.57 3.23 19.09
N GLU A 18 -0.19 2.45 19.84
CA GLU A 18 -1.57 2.77 20.25
C GLU A 18 -1.64 3.49 21.61
N SER A 19 -0.51 3.74 22.25
CA SER A 19 -0.45 4.40 23.56
C SER A 19 -1.11 5.78 23.53
N LYS A 20 -1.85 6.13 24.58
CA LYS A 20 -2.40 7.49 24.75
C LYS A 20 -1.29 8.55 24.92
N ILE A 21 -0.08 8.14 25.30
CA ILE A 21 1.06 9.04 25.52
C ILE A 21 1.70 9.39 24.18
N VAL A 22 1.63 10.68 23.82
CA VAL A 22 2.18 11.23 22.56
C VAL A 22 3.64 10.85 22.35
N ALA A 23 4.48 11.07 23.37
CA ALA A 23 5.90 10.76 23.31
C ALA A 23 6.17 9.27 23.04
N THR A 24 5.35 8.36 23.59
CA THR A 24 5.51 6.92 23.38
C THR A 24 5.27 6.53 21.93
N ARG A 25 4.18 7.02 21.31
CA ARG A 25 3.89 6.77 19.90
C ARG A 25 4.98 7.33 19.01
N PHE A 26 5.35 8.60 19.25
CA PHE A 26 6.38 9.31 18.48
C PHE A 26 7.73 8.59 18.53
N MET A 27 8.21 8.23 19.73
CA MET A 27 9.49 7.53 19.88
C MET A 27 9.46 6.13 19.27
N THR A 28 8.31 5.46 19.28
CA THR A 28 8.16 4.15 18.64
C THR A 28 8.25 4.25 17.12
N LEU A 29 7.61 5.26 16.51
CA LEU A 29 7.76 5.56 15.09
C LEU A 29 9.21 5.88 14.72
N LYS A 30 9.90 6.71 15.52
CA LYS A 30 11.33 7.01 15.35
C LYS A 30 12.19 5.75 15.42
N TYR A 31 11.91 4.87 16.38
CA TYR A 31 12.61 3.60 16.52
C TYR A 31 12.44 2.70 15.30
N ILE A 32 11.21 2.59 14.77
CA ILE A 32 10.93 1.80 13.57
C ILE A 32 11.67 2.38 12.36
N SER A 33 11.55 3.68 12.11
CA SER A 33 12.27 4.38 11.04
C SER A 33 13.79 4.20 11.14
N SER A 34 14.35 4.37 12.34
CA SER A 34 15.78 4.16 12.59
C SER A 34 16.19 2.71 12.36
N SER A 35 15.38 1.74 12.80
CA SER A 35 15.65 0.31 12.62
C SER A 35 15.61 -0.12 11.16
N ILE A 36 14.75 0.50 10.35
CA ILE A 36 14.70 0.32 8.89
C ILE A 36 15.97 0.89 8.25
N ASN A 37 16.37 2.11 8.61
CA ASN A 37 17.51 2.80 8.00
C ASN A 37 18.87 2.20 8.38
N THR A 38 18.94 1.57 9.55
CA THR A 38 20.17 0.91 10.06
C THR A 38 20.16 -0.60 9.84
N ASP A 39 19.16 -1.13 9.13
CA ASP A 39 18.92 -2.57 8.94
C ASP A 39 19.04 -3.38 10.25
N LYS A 40 18.62 -2.78 11.37
CA LYS A 40 18.65 -3.40 12.70
C LYS A 40 17.58 -4.49 12.82
N VAL A 41 16.43 -4.27 12.20
CA VAL A 41 15.26 -5.17 12.23
C VAL A 41 14.86 -5.53 10.80
N ASP A 42 14.70 -6.82 10.54
CA ASP A 42 14.36 -7.33 9.21
C ASP A 42 12.83 -7.40 9.01
N PHE A 43 12.23 -6.25 8.68
CA PHE A 43 10.80 -6.17 8.41
C PHE A 43 10.39 -6.95 7.15
N GLY A 44 11.27 -7.09 6.17
CA GLY A 44 10.99 -7.84 4.94
C GLY A 44 10.86 -9.34 5.22
N LYS A 45 11.79 -9.90 6.01
CA LYS A 45 11.71 -11.29 6.44
C LYS A 45 10.48 -11.55 7.33
N MET A 46 10.18 -10.62 8.24
CA MET A 46 8.95 -10.70 9.05
C MET A 46 7.67 -10.62 8.20
N ASP A 47 7.68 -9.89 7.09
CA ASP A 47 6.52 -9.82 6.19
C ASP A 47 6.22 -11.17 5.54
N ILE A 48 7.25 -11.98 5.29
CA ILE A 48 7.12 -13.32 4.71
C ILE A 48 6.70 -14.32 5.79
N GLU A 49 7.38 -14.31 6.94
CA GLU A 49 7.19 -15.32 7.99
C GLU A 49 5.97 -15.04 8.87
N ILE A 50 5.69 -13.77 9.17
CA ILE A 50 4.55 -13.34 10.00
C ILE A 50 3.81 -12.14 9.38
N PRO A 51 3.16 -12.34 8.22
CA PRO A 51 2.47 -11.26 7.51
C PRO A 51 1.35 -10.58 8.31
N GLU A 52 0.73 -11.27 9.26
CA GLU A 52 -0.33 -10.71 10.11
C GLU A 52 0.20 -9.58 11.00
N PHE A 53 1.44 -9.72 11.49
CA PHE A 53 2.08 -8.68 12.28
C PHE A 53 2.39 -7.45 11.43
N THR A 54 3.03 -7.62 10.27
CA THR A 54 3.39 -6.49 9.40
C THR A 54 2.16 -5.78 8.83
N LYS A 55 1.08 -6.52 8.52
CA LYS A 55 -0.22 -5.95 8.18
C LYS A 55 -0.79 -5.08 9.29
N THR A 56 -0.79 -5.58 10.52
CA THR A 56 -1.31 -4.83 11.69
C THR A 56 -0.46 -3.59 11.94
N LEU A 57 0.86 -3.73 11.88
CA LEU A 57 1.80 -2.62 12.01
C LEU A 57 1.56 -1.52 10.98
N VAL A 58 1.40 -1.90 9.70
CA VAL A 58 1.06 -0.97 8.61
C VAL A 58 -0.25 -0.23 8.89
N ARG A 59 -1.31 -0.96 9.24
CA ARG A 59 -2.64 -0.38 9.53
C ARG A 59 -2.59 0.64 10.66
N ILE A 60 -1.89 0.34 11.76
CA ILE A 60 -1.76 1.26 12.89
C ILE A 60 -1.00 2.52 12.47
N ILE A 61 0.13 2.39 11.77
CA ILE A 61 0.93 3.55 11.35
C ILE A 61 0.17 4.41 10.33
N GLU A 62 -0.55 3.82 9.39
CA GLU A 62 -1.44 4.55 8.47
C GLU A 62 -2.54 5.30 9.23
N GLY A 63 -3.16 4.65 10.22
CA GLY A 63 -4.14 5.29 11.09
C GLY A 63 -3.58 6.48 11.87
N LEU A 64 -2.35 6.37 12.38
CA LEU A 64 -1.65 7.48 13.04
C LEU A 64 -1.34 8.62 12.06
N ALA A 65 -0.91 8.31 10.84
CA ALA A 65 -0.60 9.32 9.83
C ALA A 65 -1.83 10.13 9.42
N GLU A 66 -3.00 9.50 9.39
CA GLU A 66 -4.26 10.12 8.99
C GLU A 66 -4.98 10.84 10.15
N LYS A 67 -5.05 10.20 11.33
CA LYS A 67 -6.03 10.53 12.37
C LYS A 67 -5.44 10.92 13.73
N ASP A 68 -4.12 10.83 13.94
CA ASP A 68 -3.55 11.23 15.24
C ASP A 68 -3.82 12.73 15.49
N PRO A 69 -4.20 13.15 16.72
CA PRO A 69 -4.46 14.56 17.01
C PRO A 69 -3.21 15.44 16.90
N GLU A 70 -2.01 14.86 17.05
CA GLU A 70 -0.75 15.59 17.08
C GLU A 70 -0.08 15.62 15.70
N GLU A 71 0.02 16.80 15.09
CA GLU A 71 0.61 16.97 13.75
C GLU A 71 2.07 16.50 13.63
N MET A 72 2.83 16.51 14.72
CA MET A 72 4.18 15.95 14.72
C MET A 72 4.17 14.42 14.61
N VAL A 73 3.18 13.75 15.22
CA VAL A 73 3.04 12.29 15.16
C VAL A 73 2.54 11.88 13.78
N LYS A 74 1.57 12.60 13.21
CA LYS A 74 1.11 12.35 11.83
C LYS A 74 2.25 12.42 10.81
N ARG A 75 3.08 13.47 10.89
CA ARG A 75 4.25 13.63 10.02
C ARG A 75 5.26 12.51 10.19
N GLU A 76 5.59 12.15 11.43
CA GLU A 76 6.53 11.06 11.69
C GLU A 76 5.98 9.70 11.22
N ALA A 77 4.68 9.46 11.41
CA ALA A 77 3.99 8.27 10.94
C ALA A 77 4.01 8.19 9.41
N GLY A 78 3.80 9.31 8.71
CA GLY A 78 3.92 9.42 7.25
C GLY A 78 5.31 9.04 6.75
N VAL A 79 6.38 9.53 7.40
CA VAL A 79 7.76 9.15 7.04
C VAL A 79 8.01 7.67 7.34
N CYS A 80 7.57 7.21 8.51
CA CYS A 80 7.73 5.82 8.95
C CYS A 80 7.06 4.85 7.98
N ILE A 81 5.81 5.11 7.59
CA ILE A 81 5.07 4.22 6.69
C ILE A 81 5.71 4.17 5.30
N GLU A 82 6.16 5.30 4.75
CA GLU A 82 6.83 5.32 3.45
C GLU A 82 8.12 4.49 3.45
N ASN A 83 8.88 4.52 4.55
CA ASN A 83 10.10 3.73 4.69
C ASN A 83 9.79 2.24 4.90
N LEU A 84 8.81 1.93 5.76
CA LEU A 84 8.36 0.56 5.99
C LEU A 84 7.84 -0.06 4.69
N LYS A 85 7.07 0.71 3.92
CA LYS A 85 6.51 0.30 2.63
C LYS A 85 7.56 0.04 1.54
N LYS A 86 8.83 0.39 1.74
CA LYS A 86 9.91 -0.01 0.83
C LYS A 86 10.49 -1.38 1.18
N LYS A 87 10.32 -1.84 2.41
CA LYS A 87 10.87 -3.11 2.92
C LYS A 87 9.90 -4.28 2.80
N LEU A 88 8.58 -4.02 2.90
CA LEU A 88 7.58 -5.10 2.83
C LEU A 88 7.21 -5.44 1.39
N ASN A 89 6.71 -6.65 1.15
CA ASN A 89 6.23 -7.07 -0.15
C ASN A 89 4.86 -6.43 -0.45
N PRO A 90 4.69 -5.66 -1.53
CA PRO A 90 3.42 -5.01 -1.87
C PRO A 90 2.28 -6.01 -2.07
N THR A 91 2.56 -7.24 -2.51
CA THR A 91 1.56 -8.30 -2.69
C THR A 91 1.06 -8.85 -1.35
N LEU A 92 1.86 -8.78 -0.28
CA LEU A 92 1.47 -9.31 1.03
C LEU A 92 0.67 -8.33 1.89
N ARG A 93 0.66 -7.03 1.55
CA ARG A 93 -0.09 -5.98 2.26
C ARG A 93 -1.58 -6.00 2.01
N HIS A 94 -1.99 -6.48 0.84
CA HIS A 94 -3.39 -6.53 0.46
C HIS A 94 -4.03 -7.78 1.10
N ASP A 95 -5.31 -7.68 1.44
CA ASP A 95 -6.07 -8.85 1.81
C ASP A 95 -6.33 -9.66 0.54
N VAL A 96 -5.46 -10.65 0.35
CA VAL A 96 -5.58 -11.67 -0.68
C VAL A 96 -6.40 -12.83 -0.12
N PRO A 97 -7.23 -13.48 -0.95
CA PRO A 97 -7.97 -14.64 -0.50
C PRO A 97 -7.01 -15.77 -0.15
N THR A 98 -7.44 -16.62 0.77
CA THR A 98 -6.74 -17.87 1.08
C THR A 98 -7.51 -19.06 0.52
N CYS A 99 -6.77 -20.09 0.15
CA CYS A 99 -7.34 -21.35 -0.27
C CYS A 99 -8.09 -21.97 0.91
N MET A 100 -9.41 -22.15 0.78
CA MET A 100 -10.22 -22.77 1.85
C MET A 100 -9.84 -24.24 2.12
N SER A 101 -9.04 -24.88 1.27
CA SER A 101 -8.58 -26.26 1.44
C SER A 101 -7.24 -26.39 2.16
N CYS A 102 -6.30 -25.45 1.98
CA CYS A 102 -4.94 -25.59 2.53
C CYS A 102 -4.37 -24.30 3.16
N GLY A 103 -5.14 -23.21 3.17
CA GLY A 103 -4.73 -21.93 3.75
C GLY A 103 -3.73 -21.12 2.91
N GLU A 104 -3.31 -21.62 1.74
CA GLU A 104 -2.35 -20.91 0.89
C GLU A 104 -2.91 -19.56 0.42
N ARG A 105 -2.06 -18.53 0.34
CA ARG A 105 -2.47 -17.24 -0.22
C ARG A 105 -2.61 -17.34 -1.73
N LEU A 106 -3.66 -16.73 -2.26
CA LEU A 106 -4.02 -16.86 -3.66
C LEU A 106 -4.02 -15.51 -4.37
N VAL A 107 -3.60 -15.52 -5.63
CA VAL A 107 -3.92 -14.45 -6.56
C VAL A 107 -5.27 -14.77 -7.19
N VAL A 108 -6.19 -13.82 -7.19
CA VAL A 108 -7.60 -14.02 -7.62
C VAL A 108 -7.76 -14.49 -9.07
N SER A 109 -6.74 -14.31 -9.92
CA SER A 109 -6.73 -14.77 -11.30
C SER A 109 -6.35 -16.26 -11.46
N TYR A 110 -5.89 -16.93 -10.41
CA TYR A 110 -5.49 -18.32 -10.49
C TYR A 110 -6.69 -19.24 -10.65
N LYS A 111 -6.55 -20.25 -11.52
CA LYS A 111 -7.55 -21.31 -11.70
C LYS A 111 -7.44 -22.40 -10.63
N PHE A 112 -6.22 -22.69 -10.18
CA PHE A 112 -5.92 -23.74 -9.21
C PHE A 112 -5.03 -23.18 -8.09
N CYS A 113 -5.15 -23.73 -6.87
CA CYS A 113 -4.21 -23.44 -5.80
C CYS A 113 -2.82 -23.97 -6.17
N THR A 114 -1.81 -23.10 -6.14
CA THR A 114 -0.41 -23.46 -6.45
C THR A 114 0.22 -24.40 -5.43
N LYS A 115 -0.35 -24.52 -4.23
CA LYS A 115 0.14 -25.43 -3.17
C LYS A 115 -0.57 -26.77 -3.15
N CYS A 116 -1.91 -26.80 -3.22
CA CYS A 116 -2.68 -28.04 -3.05
C CYS A 116 -3.42 -28.51 -4.32
N GLY A 117 -3.39 -27.73 -5.41
CA GLY A 117 -4.00 -28.10 -6.69
C GLY A 117 -5.52 -27.99 -6.76
N VAL A 118 -6.22 -27.62 -5.68
CA VAL A 118 -7.68 -27.51 -5.71
C VAL A 118 -8.15 -26.46 -6.73
N ASP A 119 -9.23 -26.74 -7.46
CA ASP A 119 -9.90 -25.77 -8.32
C ASP A 119 -10.47 -24.62 -7.47
N LEU A 120 -10.19 -23.39 -7.89
CA LEU A 120 -10.58 -22.19 -7.15
C LEU A 120 -11.96 -21.66 -7.55
N LYS A 121 -12.55 -22.08 -8.69
CA LYS A 121 -13.79 -21.53 -9.25
C LYS A 121 -15.02 -21.57 -8.32
N GLY A 122 -15.02 -22.44 -7.31
CA GLY A 122 -16.13 -22.60 -6.35
C GLY A 122 -15.90 -21.95 -4.98
N GLN A 123 -14.78 -21.25 -4.78
CA GLN A 123 -14.45 -20.68 -3.49
C GLN A 123 -15.35 -19.49 -3.14
N LYS A 124 -15.82 -19.41 -1.89
CA LYS A 124 -16.78 -18.38 -1.44
C LYS A 124 -16.27 -16.95 -1.64
N TRP A 125 -14.97 -16.72 -1.54
CA TRP A 125 -14.36 -15.40 -1.69
C TRP A 125 -14.37 -14.89 -3.13
N LEU A 126 -14.64 -15.72 -4.15
CA LEU A 126 -14.68 -15.24 -5.54
C LEU A 126 -15.76 -14.20 -5.78
N SER A 127 -16.89 -14.29 -5.06
CA SER A 127 -18.01 -13.37 -5.21
C SER A 127 -17.72 -11.95 -4.72
N THR A 128 -16.64 -11.74 -3.96
CA THR A 128 -16.26 -10.40 -3.48
C THR A 128 -15.43 -9.62 -4.49
N TYR A 129 -14.96 -10.26 -5.56
CA TYR A 129 -14.15 -9.63 -6.60
C TYR A 129 -14.99 -9.30 -7.83
N LYS A 130 -14.77 -8.11 -8.39
CA LYS A 130 -15.42 -7.73 -9.64
C LYS A 130 -14.86 -8.57 -10.79
N PRO A 131 -15.70 -8.99 -11.75
CA PRO A 131 -15.22 -9.62 -12.97
C PRO A 131 -14.64 -8.58 -13.92
N CYS A 132 -13.63 -8.97 -14.70
CA CYS A 132 -13.15 -8.20 -15.83
C CYS A 132 -14.25 -8.06 -16.87
N GLU A 133 -14.57 -6.84 -17.30
CA GLU A 133 -15.60 -6.58 -18.32
C GLU A 133 -15.35 -7.33 -19.64
N LYS A 134 -14.08 -7.56 -20.00
CA LYS A 134 -13.70 -8.21 -21.26
C LYS A 134 -13.68 -9.74 -21.21
N CYS A 135 -13.17 -10.34 -20.12
CA CYS A 135 -12.94 -11.79 -20.04
C CYS A 135 -13.63 -12.49 -18.88
N GLN A 136 -14.39 -11.75 -18.07
CA GLN A 136 -15.13 -12.23 -16.91
C GLN A 136 -14.29 -12.89 -15.80
N SER A 137 -12.97 -12.89 -15.92
CA SER A 137 -12.08 -13.36 -14.85
C SER A 137 -12.10 -12.40 -13.66
N PRO A 138 -11.97 -12.89 -12.42
CA PRO A 138 -11.90 -12.04 -11.23
C PRO A 138 -10.72 -11.08 -11.33
N VAL A 139 -10.93 -9.83 -10.91
CA VAL A 139 -9.87 -8.82 -10.88
C VAL A 139 -9.71 -8.24 -9.48
N ASP A 140 -8.46 -8.03 -9.09
CA ASP A 140 -8.14 -7.29 -7.87
C ASP A 140 -8.38 -5.79 -8.10
N PRO A 141 -9.01 -5.07 -7.16
CA PRO A 141 -9.27 -3.64 -7.28
C PRO A 141 -8.03 -2.77 -7.51
N VAL A 142 -6.84 -3.22 -7.10
CA VAL A 142 -5.60 -2.44 -7.26
C VAL A 142 -4.89 -2.68 -8.58
N TRP A 143 -5.37 -3.61 -9.41
CA TRP A 143 -4.73 -3.92 -10.69
C TRP A 143 -5.01 -2.86 -11.75
N THR A 144 -3.96 -2.37 -12.40
CA THR A 144 -4.09 -1.50 -13.58
C THR A 144 -4.57 -2.27 -14.79
N ASN A 145 -4.16 -3.53 -14.94
CA ASN A 145 -4.44 -4.39 -16.09
C ASN A 145 -4.94 -5.76 -15.62
N CYS A 146 -5.87 -6.36 -16.35
CA CYS A 146 -6.36 -7.71 -16.08
C CYS A 146 -5.23 -8.72 -16.30
N ALA A 147 -4.90 -9.50 -15.26
CA ALA A 147 -3.88 -10.54 -15.34
C ALA A 147 -4.23 -11.69 -16.31
N ASN A 148 -5.51 -11.88 -16.63
CA ASN A 148 -5.95 -12.94 -17.55
C ASN A 148 -5.98 -12.51 -19.03
N CYS A 149 -6.45 -11.29 -19.34
CA CYS A 149 -6.64 -10.86 -20.74
C CYS A 149 -5.96 -9.54 -21.13
N GLY A 150 -5.26 -8.89 -20.20
CA GLY A 150 -4.56 -7.63 -20.45
C GLY A 150 -5.43 -6.38 -20.56
N ASN A 151 -6.75 -6.49 -20.37
CA ASN A 151 -7.64 -5.33 -20.41
C ASN A 151 -7.26 -4.28 -19.35
N VAL A 152 -7.21 -3.00 -19.73
CA VAL A 152 -6.95 -1.91 -18.77
C VAL A 152 -8.16 -1.74 -17.85
N LEU A 153 -7.95 -1.93 -16.55
CA LEU A 153 -8.96 -1.86 -15.50
C LEU A 153 -9.03 -0.48 -14.85
N ILE A 154 -7.86 0.11 -14.55
CA ILE A 154 -7.76 1.47 -14.02
C ILE A 154 -7.26 2.36 -15.14
N LYS A 155 -8.16 3.16 -15.71
CA LYS A 155 -7.77 4.24 -16.62
C LYS A 155 -7.11 5.32 -15.76
N LYS A 156 -5.81 5.54 -15.94
CA LYS A 156 -5.15 6.75 -15.41
C LYS A 156 -5.92 7.93 -15.98
N VAL A 157 -6.63 8.67 -15.14
CA VAL A 157 -7.21 9.94 -15.54
C VAL A 157 -6.02 10.87 -15.73
N GLU A 158 -5.58 11.04 -16.98
CA GLU A 158 -4.67 12.11 -17.33
C GLU A 158 -5.43 13.41 -17.07
N VAL A 159 -5.14 14.03 -15.92
CA VAL A 159 -5.71 15.33 -15.56
C VAL A 159 -5.03 16.38 -16.43
N SER A 160 -5.46 16.46 -17.69
CA SER A 160 -5.01 17.51 -18.58
C SER A 160 -5.45 18.86 -18.03
N ARG A 161 -4.54 19.82 -17.98
CA ARG A 161 -4.82 21.18 -17.51
C ARG A 161 -4.99 22.10 -18.70
N ILE A 162 -5.78 23.16 -18.55
CA ILE A 162 -5.87 24.21 -19.57
C ILE A 162 -4.95 25.37 -19.19
N CYS A 163 -4.12 25.83 -20.12
CA CYS A 163 -3.31 27.04 -19.93
C CYS A 163 -4.24 28.25 -19.73
N GLN A 164 -4.09 28.98 -18.62
CA GLN A 164 -4.96 30.12 -18.33
C GLN A 164 -4.79 31.28 -19.34
N PHE A 165 -3.64 31.35 -20.02
CA PHE A 165 -3.29 32.41 -20.97
C PHE A 165 -3.72 32.09 -22.41
N CYS A 166 -3.29 30.95 -22.96
CA CYS A 166 -3.57 30.61 -24.37
C CYS A 166 -4.70 29.58 -24.56
N LYS A 167 -5.31 29.11 -23.47
CA LYS A 167 -6.43 28.15 -23.45
C LYS A 167 -6.18 26.79 -24.11
N LYS A 168 -4.93 26.48 -24.47
CA LYS A 168 -4.55 25.14 -24.96
C LYS A 168 -4.41 24.16 -23.79
N THR A 169 -4.72 22.91 -24.07
CA THR A 169 -4.48 21.78 -23.18
C THR A 169 -2.98 21.58 -23.00
N ILE A 170 -2.56 21.40 -21.75
CA ILE A 170 -1.17 21.31 -21.32
C ILE A 170 -1.04 20.21 -20.26
N ASP A 171 0.17 19.65 -20.13
CA ASP A 171 0.49 18.73 -19.05
C ASP A 171 0.50 19.49 -17.70
N PRO A 172 -0.13 18.96 -16.64
CA PRO A 172 -0.15 19.61 -15.33
C PRO A 172 1.24 19.76 -14.68
N ASN A 173 2.23 18.97 -15.09
CA ASN A 173 3.60 19.01 -14.56
C ASN A 173 4.51 20.01 -15.28
N TRP A 174 4.05 20.64 -16.36
CA TRP A 174 4.85 21.65 -17.06
C TRP A 174 4.93 22.94 -16.25
N ILE A 175 6.14 23.50 -16.15
CA ILE A 175 6.42 24.79 -15.47
C ILE A 175 6.22 25.96 -16.44
N MET A 176 6.24 25.70 -17.74
CA MET A 176 6.06 26.68 -18.81
C MET A 176 5.18 26.10 -19.90
N CYS A 177 4.25 26.91 -20.42
CA CYS A 177 3.42 26.52 -21.54
C CYS A 177 4.26 26.51 -22.84
N PRO A 178 4.37 25.37 -23.55
CA PRO A 178 5.17 25.31 -24.79
C PRO A 178 4.55 26.09 -25.94
N PHE A 179 3.26 26.43 -25.85
CA PHE A 179 2.55 27.12 -26.92
C PHE A 179 2.60 28.65 -26.82
N CYS A 180 2.79 29.20 -25.61
CA CYS A 180 2.75 30.65 -25.41
C CYS A 180 3.81 31.19 -24.44
N GLY A 181 4.71 30.32 -23.93
CA GLY A 181 5.80 30.72 -23.04
C GLY A 181 5.36 31.15 -21.63
N SER A 182 4.06 31.16 -21.32
CA SER A 182 3.57 31.59 -20.02
C SER A 182 4.00 30.62 -18.92
N LYS A 183 4.49 31.17 -17.80
CA LYS A 183 4.84 30.40 -16.60
C LYS A 183 3.57 29.81 -15.99
N LEU A 184 3.58 28.50 -15.79
CA LEU A 184 2.48 27.74 -15.22
C LEU A 184 2.71 27.62 -13.71
N LYS A 185 1.71 27.98 -12.89
CA LYS A 185 1.79 27.77 -11.43
C LYS A 185 1.72 26.27 -11.18
N LEU A 186 2.70 25.68 -10.48
CA LEU A 186 2.60 24.29 -10.00
C LEU A 186 1.29 24.15 -9.22
N GLY A 187 0.37 23.33 -9.74
CA GLY A 187 -0.80 22.94 -8.97
C GLY A 187 -0.33 21.92 -7.95
N ILE A 188 -0.18 22.35 -6.70
CA ILE A 188 -0.15 21.39 -5.59
C ILE A 188 -1.53 20.71 -5.62
N PRO A 189 -1.62 19.38 -5.74
CA PRO A 189 -2.91 18.72 -5.69
C PRO A 189 -3.47 18.85 -4.26
N GLY A 190 -4.51 19.67 -4.09
CA GLY A 190 -5.28 19.77 -2.85
C GLY A 190 -5.26 21.15 -2.18
N THR A 191 -6.13 22.04 -2.64
CA THR A 191 -6.80 23.08 -1.84
C THR A 191 -8.23 23.20 -2.34
#